data_AF-A0A497QX45-F1
#
_entry.id   AF-A0A497QX45-F1
#
_cell.length_a   1.000
_cell.length_b   1.000
_cell.length_c   1.000
_cell.angle_alpha   90.00
_cell.angle_beta   90.00
_cell.angle_gamma   90.00
#
_symmetry.space_group_name_H-M   'P 1'
#
loop_
_entity.id
_entity.type
_entity.pdbx_description
1 polymer ?
#
loop_
_entity_poly.entity_id
_entity_poly.type
_entity_poly.pdbx_seq_one_letter_code
_entity_poly.pdbx_strand_id
1 'polypeptide(L)'
;MSGKQFGLLYIHQGTQRPVFCIRDAGSDLKEGDIYYRYRGRTTRIKYPELRSIIEEQRQSDQKLWLQHLAKISRVGVRDAGIFNLRDGKVAGPNGTFVIDESLLSQLAFIKEGRFTESKGKPAVRLVGEVKAVSGPIPAVGHSQVIRTKGIRLSDIVLAFLDHQKVDDPAEYIRQICFENTAFLPVYYFMNKAKKSIPESIELIEGVLSRSPARKKLLERIRNGKIQKERPPSEMSPTYEKKIQFLDDAKKHRLDRNIQGSDLRYCLAALRSLDESTVKKHSKYIRGLLKEWFNKHYMSADGYIAGNLRRTICWIDEALYLKSVK
;
A
#
# COMPACT_ATOMS: atom_id res chain seq x y z
N MET A 1 -31.06 -40.87 -52.22
CA MET A 1 -31.25 -39.66 -51.39
C MET A 1 -30.64 -38.46 -52.11
N SER A 2 -31.28 -38.05 -53.21
CA SER A 2 -30.70 -37.17 -54.23
C SER A 2 -31.07 -35.71 -54.00
N GLY A 3 -30.09 -34.80 -54.05
CA GLY A 3 -30.29 -33.36 -54.29
C GLY A 3 -30.75 -32.46 -53.13
N LYS A 4 -30.88 -32.95 -51.89
CA LYS A 4 -31.25 -32.09 -50.74
C LYS A 4 -30.01 -31.54 -50.02
N GLN A 5 -29.98 -30.23 -49.80
CA GLN A 5 -28.97 -29.58 -48.97
C GLN A 5 -29.36 -29.71 -47.48
N PHE A 6 -28.43 -30.16 -46.66
CA PHE A 6 -28.59 -30.25 -45.21
C PHE A 6 -27.61 -29.31 -44.52
N GLY A 7 -28.12 -28.52 -43.57
CA GLY A 7 -27.29 -27.73 -42.66
C GLY A 7 -27.00 -28.50 -41.39
N LEU A 8 -25.72 -28.67 -41.05
CA LEU A 8 -25.30 -29.22 -39.76
C LEU A 8 -24.94 -28.08 -38.81
N LEU A 9 -25.65 -27.98 -37.69
CA LEU A 9 -25.34 -27.06 -36.60
C LEU A 9 -24.80 -27.88 -35.42
N TYR A 10 -23.49 -27.77 -35.18
CA TYR A 10 -22.84 -28.35 -34.02
C TYR A 10 -22.62 -27.26 -32.97
N ILE A 11 -23.18 -27.46 -31.77
CA ILE A 11 -23.12 -26.47 -30.68
C ILE A 11 -22.26 -27.05 -29.56
N HIS A 12 -21.17 -26.36 -29.25
CA HIS A 12 -20.35 -26.68 -28.09
C HIS A 12 -21.04 -26.23 -26.80
N GLN A 13 -20.74 -26.93 -25.70
CA GLN A 13 -21.18 -26.52 -24.38
C GLN A 13 -20.66 -25.10 -24.08
N GLY A 14 -21.57 -24.22 -23.62
CA GLY A 14 -21.24 -22.85 -23.29
C GLY A 14 -20.23 -22.76 -22.14
N THR A 15 -19.28 -21.82 -22.24
CA THR A 15 -18.28 -21.55 -21.19
C THR A 15 -18.88 -20.84 -19.98
N GLN A 16 -19.96 -20.10 -20.17
CA GLN A 16 -20.76 -19.47 -19.10
C GLN A 16 -22.14 -20.11 -19.10
N ARG A 17 -22.48 -20.81 -18.01
CA ARG A 17 -23.77 -21.47 -17.80
C ARG A 17 -24.42 -20.92 -16.52
N PRO A 18 -25.76 -20.87 -16.45
CA PRO A 18 -26.71 -21.20 -17.52
C PRO A 18 -26.79 -20.11 -18.60
N VAL A 19 -27.26 -20.47 -19.79
CA VAL A 19 -27.55 -19.52 -20.87
C VAL A 19 -29.02 -19.11 -20.78
N PHE A 20 -29.27 -17.80 -20.69
CA PHE A 20 -30.60 -17.23 -20.59
C PHE A 20 -31.14 -16.84 -21.96
N CYS A 21 -32.45 -16.98 -22.15
CA CYS A 21 -33.13 -16.37 -23.27
C CYS A 21 -33.11 -14.84 -23.10
N ILE A 22 -32.57 -14.12 -24.09
CA ILE A 22 -32.33 -12.67 -24.00
C ILE A 22 -33.53 -11.82 -24.44
N ARG A 23 -34.51 -12.41 -25.12
CA ARG A 23 -35.73 -11.75 -25.62
C ARG A 23 -36.78 -12.79 -25.94
N ASP A 24 -38.04 -12.42 -25.83
CA ASP A 24 -39.16 -13.22 -26.30
C ASP A 24 -39.02 -13.56 -27.79
N ALA A 25 -39.32 -14.81 -28.16
CA ALA A 25 -39.38 -15.24 -29.55
C ALA A 25 -40.51 -16.25 -29.73
N GLY A 26 -41.57 -15.82 -30.43
CA GLY A 26 -42.79 -16.62 -30.59
C GLY A 26 -43.50 -16.89 -29.25
N SER A 27 -44.29 -17.97 -29.23
CA SER A 27 -44.96 -18.44 -28.00
C SER A 27 -44.05 -19.20 -27.05
N ASP A 28 -42.94 -19.75 -27.56
CA ASP A 28 -42.23 -20.84 -26.90
C ASP A 28 -40.99 -20.37 -26.12
N LEU A 29 -40.38 -19.26 -26.55
CA LEU A 29 -39.21 -18.66 -25.90
C LEU A 29 -39.60 -17.39 -25.16
N LYS A 30 -39.33 -17.37 -23.86
CA LYS A 30 -39.57 -16.23 -22.97
C LYS A 30 -38.29 -15.69 -22.40
N GLU A 31 -38.16 -14.37 -22.38
CA GLU A 31 -37.02 -13.66 -21.81
C GLU A 31 -36.78 -14.08 -20.35
N GLY A 32 -35.52 -14.31 -20.00
CA GLY A 32 -35.10 -14.73 -18.66
C GLY A 32 -35.25 -16.23 -18.39
N ASP A 33 -35.95 -16.99 -19.24
CA ASP A 33 -36.04 -18.44 -19.08
C ASP A 33 -34.76 -19.16 -19.55
N ILE A 34 -34.44 -20.26 -18.88
CA ILE A 34 -33.36 -21.17 -19.25
C ILE A 34 -33.98 -22.42 -19.85
N TYR A 35 -33.57 -22.76 -21.07
CA TYR A 35 -34.02 -23.96 -21.77
C TYR A 35 -32.92 -25.02 -21.78
N TYR A 36 -33.29 -26.26 -21.52
CA TYR A 36 -32.38 -27.40 -21.48
C TYR A 36 -32.92 -28.53 -22.35
N ARG A 37 -32.02 -29.26 -23.01
CA ARG A 37 -32.38 -30.38 -23.88
C ARG A 37 -32.43 -31.66 -23.07
N TYR A 38 -33.63 -32.19 -22.91
CA TYR A 38 -33.90 -33.53 -22.43
C TYR A 38 -34.08 -34.48 -23.62
N ARG A 39 -34.23 -35.79 -23.38
CA ARG A 39 -34.36 -36.82 -24.43
C ARG A 39 -35.43 -36.42 -25.46
N GLY A 40 -34.98 -35.98 -26.64
CA GLY A 40 -35.82 -35.59 -27.77
C GLY A 40 -36.50 -34.21 -27.69
N ARG A 41 -36.48 -33.50 -26.56
CA ARG A 41 -37.22 -32.23 -26.40
C ARG A 41 -36.43 -31.18 -25.63
N THR A 42 -36.58 -29.93 -26.04
CA THR A 42 -36.10 -28.76 -25.29
C THR A 42 -37.27 -28.21 -24.46
N THR A 43 -37.06 -28.06 -23.16
CA THR A 43 -38.04 -27.47 -22.23
C THR A 43 -37.33 -26.52 -21.28
N ARG A 44 -38.09 -25.77 -20.48
CA ARG A 44 -37.52 -25.06 -19.32
C ARG A 44 -36.70 -26.04 -18.47
N ILE A 45 -35.55 -25.56 -18.00
CA ILE A 45 -34.64 -26.34 -17.16
C ILE A 45 -35.36 -26.77 -15.87
N LYS A 46 -35.11 -28.00 -15.44
CA LYS A 46 -35.63 -28.50 -14.16
C LYS A 46 -34.61 -28.25 -13.06
N TYR A 47 -35.11 -28.26 -11.83
CA TYR A 47 -34.33 -28.01 -10.63
C TYR A 47 -33.02 -28.83 -10.55
N PRO A 48 -32.98 -30.16 -10.82
CA PRO A 48 -31.76 -30.94 -10.66
C PRO A 48 -30.62 -30.45 -11.56
N GLU A 49 -30.90 -30.20 -12.84
CA GLU A 49 -29.89 -29.72 -13.78
C GLU A 49 -29.43 -28.30 -13.43
N LEU A 50 -30.37 -27.41 -13.09
CA LEU A 50 -30.04 -26.05 -12.68
C LEU A 50 -29.16 -26.03 -11.42
N ARG A 51 -29.49 -26.86 -10.42
CA ARG A 51 -28.71 -27.00 -9.20
C ARG A 51 -27.31 -27.54 -9.48
N SER A 52 -27.18 -28.56 -10.35
CA SER A 52 -25.87 -29.10 -10.75
C SER A 52 -25.01 -28.03 -11.40
N ILE A 53 -25.57 -27.24 -12.33
CA ILE A 53 -24.85 -26.16 -13.01
C ILE A 53 -24.33 -25.11 -12.01
N ILE A 54 -25.18 -24.71 -11.05
CA ILE A 54 -24.80 -23.73 -10.02
C ILE A 54 -23.69 -24.28 -9.11
N GLU A 55 -23.82 -25.54 -8.69
CA GLU A 55 -22.86 -26.17 -7.78
C GLU A 55 -21.50 -26.43 -8.48
N GLU A 56 -21.51 -26.86 -9.75
CA GLU A 56 -20.30 -26.98 -10.56
C GLU A 56 -19.56 -25.64 -10.69
N GLN A 57 -20.29 -24.55 -10.93
CA GLN A 57 -19.69 -23.21 -11.02
C GLN A 57 -19.06 -22.80 -9.68
N ARG A 58 -19.80 -22.99 -8.58
CA ARG A 58 -19.33 -22.70 -7.22
C ARG A 58 -18.06 -23.48 -6.87
N GLN A 59 -18.01 -24.77 -7.20
CA GLN A 59 -16.84 -25.62 -6.96
C GLN A 59 -15.64 -25.22 -7.82
N SER A 60 -15.88 -24.86 -9.08
CA SER A 60 -14.83 -24.37 -9.98
C SER A 60 -14.20 -23.08 -9.43
N ASP A 61 -15.01 -22.12 -9.01
CA ASP A 61 -14.53 -20.86 -8.43
C ASP A 61 -13.77 -21.10 -7.12
N GLN A 62 -14.29 -21.97 -6.25
CA GLN A 62 -13.62 -22.35 -5.00
C GLN A 62 -12.25 -22.99 -5.27
N LYS A 63 -12.16 -23.87 -6.26
CA LYS A 63 -10.90 -24.52 -6.64
C LYS A 63 -9.88 -23.50 -7.16
N LEU A 64 -10.32 -22.55 -8.00
CA LEU A 64 -9.47 -21.49 -8.51
C LEU A 64 -8.92 -20.60 -7.37
N TRP A 65 -9.79 -20.19 -6.44
CA TRP A 65 -9.38 -19.44 -5.26
C TRP A 65 -8.36 -20.18 -4.40
N LEU A 66 -8.59 -21.46 -4.12
CA LEU A 66 -7.65 -22.29 -3.36
C LEU A 66 -6.29 -22.41 -4.06
N GLN A 67 -6.27 -22.56 -5.38
CA GLN A 67 -5.03 -22.60 -6.15
C GLN A 67 -4.27 -21.27 -6.08
N HIS A 68 -4.96 -20.13 -6.18
CA HIS A 68 -4.33 -18.82 -6.01
C HIS A 68 -3.78 -18.63 -4.59
N LEU A 69 -4.55 -18.97 -3.56
CA LEU A 69 -4.10 -18.87 -2.17
C LEU A 69 -2.89 -19.77 -1.89
N ALA A 70 -2.87 -20.99 -2.42
CA ALA A 70 -1.72 -21.88 -2.29
C ALA A 70 -0.45 -21.32 -2.96
N LYS A 71 -0.59 -20.70 -4.14
CA LYS A 71 0.52 -20.01 -4.81
C LYS A 71 1.01 -18.79 -4.01
N ILE A 72 0.10 -17.95 -3.53
CA ILE A 72 0.43 -16.79 -2.68
C ILE A 72 1.13 -17.25 -1.40
N SER A 73 0.67 -18.33 -0.77
CA SER A 73 1.29 -18.87 0.44
C SER A 73 2.72 -19.37 0.19
N ARG A 74 3.01 -19.94 -0.98
CA ARG A 74 4.38 -20.36 -1.34
C ARG A 74 5.31 -19.20 -1.65
N VAL A 75 4.80 -18.17 -2.32
CA VAL A 75 5.58 -16.96 -2.68
C VAL A 75 5.79 -16.05 -1.46
N GLY A 76 4.84 -16.04 -0.52
CA GLY A 76 4.80 -15.14 0.61
C GLY A 76 3.80 -14.01 0.39
N VAL A 77 2.92 -13.77 1.38
CA VAL A 77 1.85 -12.75 1.26
C VAL A 77 2.41 -11.36 1.01
N ARG A 78 3.63 -11.05 1.52
CA ARG A 78 4.31 -9.76 1.33
C ARG A 78 4.93 -9.57 -0.06
N ASP A 79 5.14 -10.67 -0.78
CA ASP A 79 5.87 -10.72 -2.05
C ASP A 79 4.95 -11.03 -3.24
N ALA A 80 3.66 -11.24 -2.98
CA ALA A 80 2.63 -11.46 -4.00
C ALA A 80 1.86 -10.16 -4.34
N GLY A 81 1.62 -9.90 -5.63
CA GLY A 81 0.82 -8.78 -6.11
C GLY A 81 -0.25 -9.23 -7.13
N ILE A 82 -1.35 -8.50 -7.21
CA ILE A 82 -2.47 -8.71 -8.13
C ILE A 82 -2.29 -7.78 -9.33
N PHE A 83 -2.22 -8.33 -10.53
CA PHE A 83 -2.17 -7.55 -11.76
C PHE A 83 -3.54 -7.45 -12.42
N ASN A 84 -4.03 -6.23 -12.58
CA ASN A 84 -5.25 -5.93 -13.32
C ASN A 84 -4.92 -5.77 -14.81
N LEU A 85 -5.26 -6.80 -15.57
CA LEU A 85 -5.09 -6.85 -17.02
C LEU A 85 -5.91 -5.79 -17.78
N ARG A 86 -6.92 -5.16 -17.16
CA ARG A 86 -7.77 -4.16 -17.82
C ARG A 86 -7.16 -2.77 -17.85
N ASP A 87 -6.40 -2.41 -16.81
CA ASP A 87 -5.86 -1.06 -16.66
C ASP A 87 -4.34 -1.05 -16.38
N GLY A 88 -3.69 -2.21 -16.52
CA GLY A 88 -2.24 -2.36 -16.36
C GLY A 88 -1.75 -2.16 -14.93
N LYS A 89 -2.63 -2.10 -13.92
CA LYS A 89 -2.25 -1.84 -12.53
C LYS A 89 -1.86 -3.12 -11.81
N VAL A 90 -0.66 -3.20 -11.28
CA VAL A 90 -0.25 -4.22 -10.32
C VAL A 90 -0.40 -3.64 -8.91
N ALA A 91 -1.15 -4.30 -8.03
CA ALA A 91 -1.34 -3.92 -6.63
C ALA A 91 -0.84 -5.04 -5.70
N GLY A 92 0.09 -4.73 -4.80
CA GLY A 92 0.59 -5.65 -3.79
C GLY A 92 0.85 -4.97 -2.45
N PRO A 93 1.31 -5.73 -1.44
CA PRO A 93 1.64 -5.22 -0.10
C PRO A 93 2.66 -4.08 -0.10
N ASN A 94 3.55 -4.06 -1.10
CA ASN A 94 4.58 -3.04 -1.25
C ASN A 94 4.14 -1.84 -2.11
N GLY A 95 2.89 -1.82 -2.58
CA GLY A 95 2.29 -0.71 -3.31
C GLY A 95 1.65 -1.11 -4.64
N THR A 96 1.22 -0.11 -5.39
CA THR A 96 0.62 -0.27 -6.72
C THR A 96 1.54 0.37 -7.77
N PHE A 97 1.75 -0.28 -8.91
CA PHE A 97 2.44 0.31 -10.06
C PHE A 97 1.65 0.03 -11.35
N VAL A 98 1.89 0.83 -12.40
CA VAL A 98 1.21 0.68 -13.70
C VAL A 98 2.24 0.27 -14.74
N ILE A 99 1.95 -0.78 -15.50
CA ILE A 99 2.77 -1.22 -16.62
C ILE A 99 2.31 -0.45 -17.87
N ASP A 100 3.26 0.11 -18.61
CA ASP A 100 3.01 0.85 -19.85
C ASP A 100 2.25 0.00 -20.87
N GLU A 101 1.32 0.62 -21.61
CA GLU A 101 0.45 -0.07 -22.57
C GLU A 101 1.24 -0.73 -23.72
N SER A 102 2.40 -0.18 -24.09
CA SER A 102 3.31 -0.82 -25.05
C SER A 102 3.90 -2.14 -24.53
N LEU A 103 4.13 -2.25 -23.21
CA LEU A 103 4.58 -3.47 -22.54
C LEU A 103 3.43 -4.46 -22.30
N LEU A 104 2.18 -3.99 -22.22
CA LEU A 104 1.00 -4.86 -22.16
C LEU A 104 0.87 -5.74 -23.41
N SER A 105 1.23 -5.21 -24.59
CA SER A 105 1.24 -5.98 -25.84
C SER A 105 2.31 -7.09 -25.87
N GLN A 106 3.39 -6.92 -25.09
CA GLN A 106 4.47 -7.90 -24.94
C GLN A 106 4.22 -8.91 -23.81
N LEU A 107 3.33 -8.56 -22.87
CA LEU A 107 2.72 -9.48 -21.89
C LEU A 107 1.68 -10.36 -22.59
N ALA A 108 2.09 -11.09 -23.63
CA ALA A 108 1.26 -12.09 -24.28
C ALA A 108 0.96 -13.23 -23.30
N PHE A 109 -0.15 -13.11 -22.57
CA PHE A 109 -0.61 -14.12 -21.63
C PHE A 109 -1.17 -15.34 -22.37
N ILE A 110 -0.66 -16.52 -21.99
CA ILE A 110 -1.29 -17.80 -22.27
C ILE A 110 -2.56 -17.86 -21.40
N LYS A 111 -3.74 -17.90 -22.04
CA LYS A 111 -5.03 -18.15 -21.39
C LYS A 111 -4.97 -19.43 -20.55
N GLU A 112 -5.29 -19.34 -19.26
CA GLU A 112 -5.58 -20.51 -18.42
C GLU A 112 -6.78 -21.24 -19.02
N GLY A 113 -6.52 -22.38 -19.67
CA GLY A 113 -7.57 -23.14 -20.34
C GLY A 113 -7.08 -24.25 -21.26
N ARG A 114 -6.04 -24.99 -20.85
CA ARG A 114 -5.69 -26.39 -21.24
C ARG A 114 -4.23 -26.63 -20.88
N PHE A 115 -4.00 -27.15 -19.69
CA PHE A 115 -2.76 -27.89 -19.42
C PHE A 115 -3.01 -29.33 -19.87
N THR A 116 -2.65 -29.65 -21.10
CA THR A 116 -2.12 -30.99 -21.36
C THR A 116 -0.64 -30.87 -21.10
N GLU A 117 -0.20 -31.38 -19.95
CA GLU A 117 1.22 -31.61 -19.66
C GLU A 117 1.77 -32.60 -20.69
N SER A 118 2.10 -32.10 -21.87
CA SER A 118 2.98 -32.79 -22.80
C SER A 118 4.40 -32.42 -22.41
N LYS A 119 5.12 -33.43 -21.94
CA LYS A 119 6.50 -33.38 -21.47
C LYS A 119 7.36 -32.43 -22.32
N GLY A 120 7.91 -31.39 -21.70
CA GLY A 120 9.20 -30.84 -22.10
C GLY A 120 9.27 -29.47 -22.78
N LYS A 121 8.26 -28.59 -22.71
CA LYS A 121 8.44 -27.18 -23.16
C LYS A 121 8.28 -26.18 -22.00
N PRO A 122 9.21 -25.22 -21.82
CA PRO A 122 9.22 -24.34 -20.67
C PRO A 122 8.07 -23.34 -20.73
N ALA A 123 7.40 -23.11 -19.60
CA ALA A 123 6.59 -21.91 -19.41
C ALA A 123 7.52 -20.70 -19.54
N VAL A 124 7.20 -19.80 -20.48
CA VAL A 124 8.06 -18.67 -20.87
C VAL A 124 8.37 -17.80 -19.65
N ARG A 125 9.66 -17.68 -19.33
CA ARG A 125 10.20 -16.79 -18.30
C ARG A 125 10.55 -15.46 -18.95
N LEU A 126 9.80 -14.40 -18.68
CA LEU A 126 10.15 -13.05 -19.11
C LEU A 126 11.30 -12.53 -18.22
N VAL A 127 12.50 -12.39 -18.79
CA VAL A 127 13.61 -11.68 -18.17
C VAL A 127 13.78 -10.38 -18.96
N GLY A 128 13.20 -9.29 -18.46
CA GLY A 128 13.42 -7.95 -19.01
C GLY A 128 14.64 -7.31 -18.35
N GLU A 129 15.60 -6.83 -19.14
CA GLU A 129 16.64 -5.93 -18.63
C GLU A 129 16.04 -4.55 -18.39
N VAL A 130 15.90 -4.16 -17.12
CA VAL A 130 15.59 -2.78 -16.75
C VAL A 130 16.86 -1.95 -16.95
N LYS A 131 17.03 -1.32 -18.11
CA LYS A 131 18.13 -0.39 -18.35
C LYS A 131 17.80 0.96 -17.72
N ALA A 132 18.54 1.32 -16.67
CA ALA A 132 18.57 2.67 -16.15
C ALA A 132 19.27 3.58 -17.18
N VAL A 133 18.53 4.47 -17.85
CA VAL A 133 19.13 5.44 -18.77
C VAL A 133 19.79 6.54 -17.93
N SER A 134 21.12 6.55 -17.93
CA SER A 134 21.95 7.57 -17.28
C SER A 134 22.49 8.50 -18.38
N GLY A 135 21.87 9.66 -18.55
CA GLY A 135 22.35 10.70 -19.48
C GLY A 135 21.27 11.74 -19.79
N PRO A 136 21.63 13.02 -20.00
CA PRO A 136 20.67 14.06 -20.31
C PRO A 136 20.31 14.02 -21.80
N ILE A 137 19.02 13.87 -22.12
CA ILE A 137 18.48 13.93 -23.49
C ILE A 137 17.34 14.96 -23.54
N PRO A 138 17.21 15.71 -24.64
CA PRO A 138 16.61 17.04 -24.67
C PRO A 138 15.09 17.05 -24.55
N ALA A 139 14.59 18.20 -24.13
CA ALA A 139 13.18 18.55 -24.08
C ALA A 139 12.52 18.49 -25.47
N VAL A 140 11.83 17.38 -25.76
CA VAL A 140 10.62 17.42 -26.61
C VAL A 140 9.57 16.51 -25.97
N GLY A 141 8.67 17.16 -25.24
CA GLY A 141 7.37 16.71 -24.76
C GLY A 141 7.07 15.22 -24.71
N HIS A 142 7.42 14.56 -23.61
CA HIS A 142 6.49 13.72 -22.87
C HIS A 142 6.93 13.74 -21.41
N SER A 143 6.15 14.42 -20.58
CA SER A 143 6.40 14.57 -19.15
C SER A 143 6.36 13.19 -18.50
N GLN A 144 7.54 12.57 -18.28
CA GLN A 144 7.65 11.37 -17.48
C GLN A 144 7.53 11.75 -16.00
N VAL A 145 6.29 11.93 -15.57
CA VAL A 145 5.96 12.01 -14.15
C VAL A 145 5.93 10.58 -13.63
N ILE A 146 7.07 10.10 -13.13
CA ILE A 146 7.07 8.93 -12.24
C ILE A 146 6.33 9.34 -10.97
N ARG A 147 5.02 9.11 -10.94
CA ARG A 147 4.23 9.16 -9.72
C ARG A 147 3.24 8.01 -9.76
N THR A 148 3.27 7.16 -8.73
CA THR A 148 2.09 6.70 -7.95
C THR A 148 2.39 5.48 -7.08
N LYS A 149 3.46 5.51 -6.26
CA LYS A 149 3.23 5.08 -4.87
C LYS A 149 2.51 6.25 -4.19
N GLY A 150 1.22 6.10 -3.89
CA GLY A 150 0.54 7.08 -3.06
C GLY A 150 1.23 7.11 -1.71
N ILE A 151 2.00 8.16 -1.43
CA ILE A 151 2.68 8.31 -0.14
C ILE A 151 1.59 8.38 0.93
N ARG A 152 1.69 7.56 1.97
CA ARG A 152 0.79 7.63 3.14
C ARG A 152 1.58 7.88 4.41
N LEU A 153 0.89 8.17 5.50
CA LEU A 153 1.49 8.40 6.82
C LEU A 153 2.58 7.36 7.19
N SER A 154 2.30 6.07 6.99
CA SER A 154 3.26 5.00 7.26
C SER A 154 4.52 5.12 6.42
N ASP A 155 4.41 5.48 5.13
CA ASP A 155 5.57 5.70 4.26
C ASP A 155 6.39 6.91 4.71
N ILE A 156 5.74 8.00 5.13
CA ILE A 156 6.40 9.20 5.65
C ILE A 156 7.20 8.86 6.91
N VAL A 157 6.58 8.15 7.84
CA VAL A 157 7.22 7.76 9.11
C VAL A 157 8.36 6.78 8.87
N LEU A 158 8.13 5.71 8.10
CA LEU A 158 9.13 4.68 7.87
C LEU A 158 10.29 5.19 7.01
N ALA A 159 10.05 6.04 6.01
CA ALA A 159 11.13 6.65 5.23
C ALA A 159 12.08 7.49 6.11
N PHE A 160 11.55 8.21 7.09
CA PHE A 160 12.35 8.92 8.09
C PHE A 160 13.10 7.95 9.03
N LEU A 161 12.39 7.00 9.63
CA LEU A 161 12.96 6.10 10.63
C LEU A 161 14.05 5.19 10.04
N ASP A 162 13.85 4.70 8.82
CA ASP A 162 14.83 3.89 8.08
C ASP A 162 15.92 4.74 7.38
N HIS A 163 15.78 6.07 7.39
CA HIS A 163 16.67 6.98 6.66
C HIS A 163 16.78 6.59 5.18
N GLN A 164 15.63 6.29 4.57
CA GLN A 164 15.54 5.85 3.19
C GLN A 164 15.92 6.99 2.23
N LYS A 165 16.56 6.62 1.11
CA LYS A 165 16.69 7.50 -0.04
C LYS A 165 15.31 7.57 -0.72
N VAL A 166 14.75 8.77 -0.79
CA VAL A 166 13.45 9.03 -1.43
C VAL A 166 13.68 9.87 -2.69
N ASP A 167 12.92 9.57 -3.74
CA ASP A 167 13.13 10.17 -5.07
C ASP A 167 12.63 11.62 -5.15
N ASP A 168 11.44 11.91 -4.61
CA ASP A 168 10.86 13.27 -4.53
C ASP A 168 10.53 13.64 -3.06
N PRO A 169 11.51 14.17 -2.30
CA PRO A 169 11.27 14.57 -0.91
C PRO A 169 10.24 15.70 -0.77
N ALA A 170 10.05 16.55 -1.78
CA ALA A 170 9.05 17.60 -1.75
C ALA A 170 7.62 17.02 -1.78
N GLU A 171 7.41 15.88 -2.44
CA GLU A 171 6.12 15.19 -2.42
C GLU A 171 5.75 14.66 -1.03
N TYR A 172 6.72 14.21 -0.24
CA TYR A 172 6.48 13.84 1.16
C TYR A 172 5.99 15.04 1.98
N ILE A 173 6.55 16.24 1.75
CA ILE A 173 6.10 17.48 2.40
C ILE A 173 4.65 17.81 1.98
N ARG A 174 4.34 17.74 0.68
CA ARG A 174 2.98 17.96 0.17
C ARG A 174 2.00 16.94 0.74
N GLN A 175 2.39 15.67 0.83
CA GLN A 175 1.52 14.61 1.31
C GLN A 175 1.09 14.80 2.78
N ILE A 176 1.95 15.34 3.65
CA ILE A 176 1.57 15.66 5.05
C ILE A 176 0.32 16.57 5.10
N CYS A 177 0.12 17.43 4.09
CA CYS A 177 -1.04 18.31 3.99
C CYS A 177 -2.37 17.57 3.73
N PHE A 178 -2.33 16.29 3.37
CA PHE A 178 -3.49 15.45 3.10
C PHE A 178 -3.69 14.35 4.16
N GLU A 179 -2.78 14.22 5.12
CA GLU A 179 -2.91 13.26 6.21
C GLU A 179 -3.88 13.74 7.29
N ASN A 180 -4.30 12.82 8.17
CA ASN A 180 -5.16 13.11 9.31
C ASN A 180 -4.47 13.96 10.41
N THR A 181 -3.18 14.27 10.25
CA THR A 181 -2.41 14.98 11.26
C THR A 181 -1.18 15.71 10.70
N ALA A 182 -0.84 16.83 11.33
CA ALA A 182 0.36 17.60 11.03
C ALA A 182 1.62 17.08 11.75
N PHE A 183 1.48 16.18 12.73
CA PHE A 183 2.60 15.68 13.54
C PHE A 183 3.32 14.54 12.82
N LEU A 184 4.04 14.88 11.74
CA LEU A 184 4.89 13.99 10.95
C LEU A 184 6.29 14.63 10.74
N PRO A 185 7.34 13.82 10.49
CA PRO A 185 8.73 14.27 10.42
C PRO A 185 9.01 15.08 9.14
N VAL A 186 8.72 16.38 9.18
CA VAL A 186 8.81 17.26 8.00
C VAL A 186 10.23 17.74 7.72
N TYR A 187 11.04 17.97 8.76
CA TYR A 187 12.35 18.61 8.63
C TYR A 187 13.35 17.71 7.92
N TYR A 188 13.24 16.38 8.08
CA TYR A 188 13.95 15.38 7.30
C TYR A 188 13.74 15.57 5.80
N PHE A 189 12.49 15.72 5.36
CA PHE A 189 12.16 15.89 3.96
C PHE A 189 12.53 17.27 3.43
N MET A 190 12.41 18.33 4.25
CA MET A 190 12.94 19.66 3.91
C MET A 190 14.45 19.60 3.64
N ASN A 191 15.20 18.95 4.54
CA ASN A 191 16.64 18.78 4.40
C ASN A 191 17.01 17.96 3.16
N LYS A 192 16.28 16.87 2.89
CA LYS A 192 16.49 16.05 1.68
C LYS A 192 16.12 16.80 0.40
N ALA A 193 15.09 17.63 0.43
CA ALA A 193 14.68 18.51 -0.67
C ALA A 193 15.62 19.71 -0.86
N LYS A 194 16.57 19.93 0.07
CA LYS A 194 17.40 21.13 0.15
C LYS A 194 16.57 22.42 0.17
N LYS A 195 15.43 22.41 0.87
CA LYS A 195 14.54 23.55 1.01
C LYS A 195 14.70 24.17 2.39
N SER A 196 14.85 25.48 2.40
CA SER A 196 14.77 26.30 3.61
C SER A 196 13.35 26.33 4.18
N ILE A 197 13.20 26.86 5.39
CA ILE A 197 11.89 27.07 6.01
C ILE A 197 10.97 27.95 5.13
N PRO A 198 11.40 29.12 4.62
CA PRO A 198 10.55 29.96 3.74
C PRO A 198 10.08 29.23 2.48
N GLU A 199 10.97 28.55 1.76
CA GLU A 199 10.61 27.79 0.55
C GLU A 199 9.66 26.63 0.86
N SER A 200 9.80 26.02 2.04
CA SER A 200 8.90 24.94 2.48
C SER A 200 7.52 25.47 2.86
N ILE A 201 7.45 26.67 3.44
CA ILE A 201 6.17 27.35 3.71
C ILE A 201 5.46 27.65 2.39
N GLU A 202 6.16 28.22 1.40
CA GLU A 202 5.60 28.50 0.08
C GLU A 202 5.10 27.21 -0.60
N LEU A 203 5.88 26.14 -0.52
CA LEU A 203 5.48 24.81 -1.03
C LEU A 203 4.17 24.33 -0.40
N ILE A 204 4.01 24.46 0.92
CA ILE A 204 2.82 24.02 1.66
C ILE A 204 1.62 24.95 1.38
N GLU A 205 1.85 26.25 1.21
CA GLU A 205 0.83 27.21 0.83
C GLU A 205 0.29 26.97 -0.58
N GLY A 206 1.15 26.54 -1.52
CA GLY A 206 0.74 26.14 -2.86
C GLY A 206 -0.11 24.86 -2.92
N VAL A 207 -0.19 24.07 -1.84
CA VAL A 207 -1.00 22.84 -1.82
C VAL A 207 -2.49 23.17 -1.69
N LEU A 208 -3.28 22.75 -2.69
CA LEU A 208 -4.75 22.82 -2.68
C LEU A 208 -5.35 21.76 -1.73
N SER A 209 -5.30 22.03 -0.42
CA SER A 209 -5.88 21.17 0.61
C SER A 209 -6.72 21.96 1.60
N ARG A 210 -7.91 21.44 1.89
CA ARG A 210 -8.81 21.90 2.97
C ARG A 210 -8.56 21.18 4.30
N SER A 211 -7.60 20.26 4.35
CA SER A 211 -7.32 19.47 5.56
C SER A 211 -6.86 20.35 6.73
N PRO A 212 -7.36 20.11 7.96
CA PRO A 212 -6.83 20.74 9.16
C PRO A 212 -5.32 20.50 9.39
N ALA A 213 -4.76 19.42 8.82
CA ALA A 213 -3.34 19.11 8.92
C ALA A 213 -2.46 20.16 8.23
N ARG A 214 -2.88 20.69 7.07
CA ARG A 214 -2.15 21.74 6.35
C ARG A 214 -1.98 22.99 7.21
N LYS A 215 -3.08 23.49 7.78
CA LYS A 215 -3.07 24.68 8.66
C LYS A 215 -2.16 24.46 9.87
N LYS A 216 -2.32 23.33 10.57
CA LYS A 216 -1.50 22.99 11.75
C LYS A 216 -0.02 22.79 11.41
N LEU A 217 0.29 22.28 10.22
CA LEU A 217 1.67 22.12 9.76
C LEU A 217 2.34 23.48 9.55
N LEU A 218 1.65 24.43 8.90
CA LEU A 218 2.11 25.81 8.75
C LEU A 218 2.33 26.48 10.10
N GLU A 219 1.37 26.38 11.02
CA GLU A 219 1.51 26.92 12.39
C GLU A 219 2.74 26.34 13.09
N ARG A 220 2.99 25.03 12.97
CA ARG A 220 4.15 24.37 13.59
C ARG A 220 5.48 24.89 13.03
N ILE A 221 5.57 25.06 11.71
CA ILE A 221 6.79 25.51 11.04
C ILE A 221 7.03 27.01 11.33
N ARG A 222 6.00 27.85 11.23
CA ARG A 222 6.09 29.30 11.47
C ARG A 222 6.44 29.65 12.92
N ASN A 223 5.78 29.00 13.87
CA ASN A 223 5.97 29.31 15.29
C ASN A 223 7.27 28.71 15.86
N GLY A 224 7.98 27.88 15.09
CA GLY A 224 9.21 27.20 15.54
C GLY A 224 9.00 26.29 16.76
N LYS A 225 7.75 25.92 17.08
CA LYS A 225 7.41 25.15 18.28
C LYS A 225 7.79 23.69 18.10
N ILE A 226 8.88 23.29 18.73
CA ILE A 226 9.37 21.91 18.78
C ILE A 226 8.50 21.02 19.70
N GLN A 227 8.56 19.71 19.47
CA GLN A 227 7.85 18.67 20.24
C GLN A 227 8.62 18.18 21.47
N LYS A 228 9.76 18.81 21.79
CA LYS A 228 10.51 18.57 23.02
C LYS A 228 9.63 18.80 24.25
N GLU A 229 9.70 17.89 25.22
CA GLU A 229 9.11 18.09 26.54
C GLU A 229 10.15 18.61 27.52
N ARG A 230 9.67 19.26 28.59
CA ARG A 230 10.54 19.61 29.70
C ARG A 230 11.06 18.33 30.35
N PRO A 231 12.32 18.30 30.79
CA PRO A 231 12.82 17.22 31.63
C PRO A 231 11.88 16.99 32.83
N PRO A 232 11.77 15.76 33.32
CA PRO A 232 11.06 15.48 34.56
C PRO A 232 11.63 16.36 35.69
N SER A 233 10.77 17.03 36.47
CA SER A 233 11.20 17.97 37.54
C SER A 233 10.63 17.69 38.93
N GLU A 234 9.57 16.89 39.05
CA GLU A 234 8.90 16.61 40.34
C GLU A 234 9.15 15.16 40.79
N MET A 235 9.60 14.97 42.02
CA MET A 235 9.81 13.64 42.63
C MET A 235 8.48 12.92 42.80
N SER A 236 8.22 11.97 41.91
CA SER A 236 7.07 11.06 41.95
C SER A 236 7.49 9.67 41.42
N PRO A 237 6.74 8.59 41.67
CA PRO A 237 7.03 7.28 41.07
C PRO A 237 7.06 7.30 39.54
N THR A 238 6.32 8.22 38.91
CA THR A 238 6.35 8.44 37.47
C THR A 238 7.65 9.11 37.01
N TYR A 239 8.23 9.96 37.85
CA TYR A 239 9.51 10.61 37.59
C TYR A 239 10.66 9.60 37.58
N GLU A 240 10.74 8.71 38.57
CA GLU A 240 11.77 7.68 38.64
C GLU A 240 11.75 6.78 37.41
N LYS A 241 10.56 6.34 36.97
CA LYS A 241 10.39 5.59 35.71
C LYS A 241 10.91 6.34 34.49
N LYS A 242 10.61 7.64 34.37
CA LYS A 242 11.09 8.45 33.23
C LYS A 242 12.61 8.61 33.24
N ILE A 243 13.22 8.80 34.41
CA ILE A 243 14.68 8.85 34.55
C ILE A 243 15.32 7.52 34.17
N GLN A 244 14.73 6.40 34.59
CA GLN A 244 15.18 5.07 34.20
C GLN A 244 15.14 4.88 32.68
N PHE A 245 14.03 5.25 32.02
CA PHE A 245 13.94 5.19 30.56
C PHE A 245 14.96 6.08 29.85
N LEU A 246 15.30 7.25 30.41
CA LEU A 246 16.35 8.11 29.86
C LEU A 246 17.73 7.47 29.94
N ASP A 247 18.04 6.83 31.07
CA ASP A 247 19.29 6.10 31.26
C ASP A 247 19.38 4.88 30.34
N ASP A 248 18.31 4.10 30.24
CA ASP A 248 18.22 2.94 29.35
C ASP A 248 18.30 3.36 27.87
N ALA A 249 17.75 4.52 27.50
CA ALA A 249 17.89 5.05 26.15
C ALA A 249 19.36 5.33 25.79
N LYS A 250 20.14 5.88 26.74
CA LYS A 250 21.57 6.19 26.57
C LYS A 250 22.43 4.93 26.56
N LYS A 251 22.04 3.92 27.35
CA LYS A 251 22.74 2.63 27.47
C LYS A 251 22.29 1.56 26.49
N HIS A 252 21.34 1.88 25.62
CA HIS A 252 20.74 0.98 24.63
C HIS A 252 20.04 -0.26 25.24
N ARG A 253 19.34 -0.08 26.37
CA ARG A 253 18.67 -1.15 27.16
C ARG A 253 17.14 -1.05 27.21
N LEU A 254 16.54 -0.15 26.45
CA LEU A 254 15.08 -0.02 26.43
C LEU A 254 14.42 -1.29 25.89
N ASP A 255 13.41 -1.76 26.61
CA ASP A 255 12.62 -2.91 26.18
C ASP A 255 11.84 -2.59 24.90
N ARG A 256 12.02 -3.45 23.89
CA ARG A 256 11.32 -3.39 22.60
C ARG A 256 9.84 -3.80 22.73
N ASN A 257 9.48 -4.50 23.80
CA ASN A 257 8.15 -5.05 24.01
C ASN A 257 7.26 -4.22 24.95
N ILE A 258 7.71 -3.05 25.40
CA ILE A 258 6.99 -2.14 26.28
C ILE A 258 5.60 -1.76 25.73
N GLN A 259 4.59 -1.69 26.60
CA GLN A 259 3.19 -1.42 26.20
C GLN A 259 2.49 -0.49 27.20
N GLY A 260 1.26 -0.09 26.89
CA GLY A 260 0.37 0.61 27.80
C GLY A 260 0.96 1.91 28.37
N SER A 261 0.82 2.10 29.68
CA SER A 261 1.31 3.28 30.40
C SER A 261 2.83 3.40 30.38
N ASP A 262 3.56 2.29 30.41
CA ASP A 262 5.03 2.30 30.38
C ASP A 262 5.55 2.78 29.03
N LEU A 263 4.94 2.36 27.91
CA LEU A 263 5.27 2.88 26.58
C LEU A 263 5.03 4.40 26.52
N ARG A 264 3.91 4.87 27.09
CA ARG A 264 3.61 6.31 27.18
C ARG A 264 4.70 7.06 27.95
N TYR A 265 5.10 6.57 29.12
CA TYR A 265 6.15 7.21 29.92
C TYR A 265 7.50 7.20 29.22
N CYS A 266 7.82 6.12 28.52
CA CYS A 266 9.03 6.01 27.71
C CYS A 266 9.05 7.02 26.56
N LEU A 267 7.95 7.17 25.81
CA LEU A 267 7.83 8.16 24.73
C LEU A 267 7.96 9.60 25.26
N ALA A 268 7.32 9.91 26.39
CA ALA A 268 7.48 11.21 27.05
C ALA A 268 8.93 11.45 27.52
N ALA A 269 9.59 10.42 28.06
CA ALA A 269 11.00 10.48 28.45
C ALA A 269 11.89 10.77 27.22
N LEU A 270 11.72 10.06 26.10
CA LEU A 270 12.48 10.30 24.87
C LEU A 270 12.30 11.73 24.33
N ARG A 271 11.10 12.32 24.49
CA ARG A 271 10.83 13.73 24.12
C ARG A 271 11.56 14.74 24.99
N SER A 272 12.11 14.34 26.14
CA SER A 272 12.87 15.23 27.02
C SER A 272 14.39 15.19 26.78
N LEU A 273 14.89 14.25 25.98
CA LEU A 273 16.31 14.19 25.57
C LEU A 273 16.74 15.51 24.93
N ASP A 274 18.00 15.91 25.13
CA ASP A 274 18.59 17.04 24.44
C ASP A 274 19.06 16.67 23.02
N GLU A 275 19.30 17.68 22.17
CA GLU A 275 19.70 17.47 20.78
C GLU A 275 21.00 16.68 20.63
N SER A 276 21.97 16.89 21.52
CA SER A 276 23.28 16.22 21.43
C SER A 276 23.14 14.73 21.74
N THR A 277 22.33 14.37 22.74
CA THR A 277 22.01 12.98 23.05
C THR A 277 21.22 12.32 21.93
N VAL A 278 20.21 12.99 21.37
CA VAL A 278 19.45 12.46 20.22
C VAL A 278 20.37 12.18 19.03
N LYS A 279 21.26 13.12 18.68
CA LYS A 279 22.24 12.93 17.59
C LYS A 279 23.15 11.74 17.84
N LYS A 280 23.72 11.66 19.05
CA LYS A 280 24.64 10.57 19.47
C LYS A 280 24.00 9.19 19.38
N HIS A 281 22.75 9.04 19.78
CA HIS A 281 22.06 7.74 19.84
C HIS A 281 21.00 7.55 18.74
N SER A 282 21.05 8.36 17.67
CA SER A 282 19.98 8.46 16.66
C SER A 282 19.63 7.13 15.98
N LYS A 283 20.62 6.33 15.61
CA LYS A 283 20.41 5.02 14.96
C LYS A 283 19.61 4.07 15.85
N TYR A 284 19.94 4.03 17.14
CA TYR A 284 19.25 3.19 18.11
C TYR A 284 17.82 3.67 18.36
N ILE A 285 17.64 4.97 18.62
CA ILE A 285 16.32 5.56 18.89
C ILE A 285 15.38 5.37 17.69
N ARG A 286 15.86 5.59 16.46
CA ARG A 286 15.05 5.37 15.25
C ARG A 286 14.66 3.90 15.07
N GLY A 287 15.57 2.96 15.35
CA GLY A 287 15.28 1.52 15.32
C GLY A 287 14.17 1.13 16.29
N LEU A 288 14.24 1.61 17.54
CA LEU A 288 13.17 1.38 18.53
C LEU A 288 11.84 1.99 18.10
N LEU A 289 11.84 3.25 17.67
CA LEU A 289 10.62 3.92 17.23
C LEU A 289 9.98 3.20 16.03
N LYS A 290 10.78 2.61 15.14
CA LYS A 290 10.28 1.80 14.02
C LYS A 290 9.56 0.56 14.53
N GLU A 291 10.18 -0.16 15.46
CA GLU A 291 9.59 -1.37 16.05
C GLU A 291 8.29 -1.05 16.78
N TRP A 292 8.27 -0.01 17.62
CA TRP A 292 7.06 0.41 18.31
C TRP A 292 5.99 0.96 17.37
N PHE A 293 6.36 1.67 16.30
CA PHE A 293 5.42 2.12 15.28
C PHE A 293 4.76 0.96 14.56
N ASN A 294 5.53 -0.03 14.11
CA ASN A 294 4.99 -1.22 13.46
C ASN A 294 4.13 -2.07 14.40
N LYS A 295 4.49 -2.15 15.69
CA LYS A 295 3.80 -2.98 16.67
C LYS A 295 2.53 -2.34 17.22
N HIS A 296 2.55 -1.05 17.52
CA HIS A 296 1.50 -0.39 18.30
C HIS A 296 0.64 0.59 17.51
N TYR A 297 1.13 1.21 16.43
CA TYR A 297 0.45 2.38 15.85
C TYR A 297 -0.96 2.08 15.32
N MET A 298 -1.19 0.89 14.73
CA MET A 298 -2.49 0.50 14.18
C MET A 298 -3.52 0.10 15.24
N SER A 299 -3.08 -0.42 16.39
CA SER A 299 -3.95 -0.90 17.47
C SER A 299 -3.97 0.02 18.69
N ALA A 300 -3.17 1.08 18.70
CA ALA A 300 -3.06 2.03 19.79
C ALA A 300 -4.30 2.93 19.88
N ASP A 301 -4.64 3.31 21.11
CA ASP A 301 -5.56 4.42 21.32
C ASP A 301 -5.00 5.73 20.73
N GLY A 302 -5.88 6.71 20.52
CA GLY A 302 -5.51 8.00 19.94
C GLY A 302 -4.45 8.76 20.76
N TYR A 303 -4.33 8.46 22.05
CA TYR A 303 -3.39 9.10 22.96
C TYR A 303 -1.96 8.56 22.76
N ILE A 304 -1.77 7.23 22.73
CA ILE A 304 -0.47 6.58 22.45
C ILE A 304 -0.05 6.88 21.00
N ALA A 305 -0.95 6.77 20.03
CA ALA A 305 -0.64 7.07 18.63
C ALA A 305 -0.20 8.53 18.44
N GLY A 306 -0.81 9.48 19.18
CA GLY A 306 -0.42 10.88 19.21
C GLY A 306 0.97 11.10 19.83
N ASN A 307 1.27 10.44 20.95
CA ASN A 307 2.58 10.54 21.61
C ASN A 307 3.71 9.96 20.75
N LEU A 308 3.45 8.86 20.06
CA LEU A 308 4.43 8.24 19.17
C LEU A 308 4.80 9.18 18.02
N ARG A 309 3.80 9.78 17.36
CA ARG A 309 3.99 10.77 16.30
C ARG A 309 4.77 12.01 16.77
N ARG A 310 4.45 12.54 17.96
CA ARG A 310 5.18 13.68 18.54
C ARG A 310 6.62 13.33 18.92
N THR A 311 6.86 12.10 19.39
CA THR A 311 8.20 11.61 19.67
C THR A 311 9.02 11.52 18.41
N ILE A 312 8.47 10.94 17.34
CA ILE A 312 9.10 10.91 16.01
C ILE A 312 9.41 12.33 15.51
N CYS A 313 8.48 13.28 15.67
CA CYS A 313 8.71 14.68 15.32
C CYS A 313 9.84 15.32 16.14
N TRP A 314 9.93 15.05 17.45
CA TRP A 314 11.04 15.55 18.25
C TRP A 314 12.39 15.03 17.74
N ILE A 315 12.48 13.74 17.40
CA ILE A 315 13.71 13.18 16.85
C ILE A 315 14.04 13.81 15.49
N ASP A 316 13.04 14.04 14.64
CA ASP A 316 13.20 14.76 13.37
C ASP A 316 13.74 16.18 13.57
N GLU A 317 13.10 16.95 14.46
CA GLU A 317 13.48 18.32 14.80
C GLU A 317 14.92 18.39 15.34
N ALA A 318 15.28 17.52 16.29
CA ALA A 318 16.61 17.49 16.89
C ALA A 318 17.71 17.16 15.88
N LEU A 319 17.40 16.38 14.84
CA LEU A 319 18.35 15.97 13.81
C LEU A 319 18.45 16.99 12.68
N TYR A 320 17.33 17.55 12.20
CA TYR A 320 17.27 18.24 10.91
C TYR A 320 16.85 19.71 10.97
N LEU A 321 16.20 20.18 12.04
CA LEU A 321 15.67 21.56 12.12
C LEU A 321 16.76 22.61 11.86
N LYS A 322 17.95 22.46 12.45
CA LYS A 322 19.06 23.41 12.26
C LYS A 322 19.65 23.40 10.85
N SER A 323 19.44 22.33 10.08
CA SER A 323 20.01 22.18 8.73
C SER A 323 19.18 22.88 7.64
N VAL A 324 17.97 23.32 7.99
CA VAL A 324 17.01 23.95 7.07
C VAL A 324 16.61 25.37 7.48
N LYS A 325 17.27 25.88 8.53
CA LYS A 325 17.09 27.24 9.03
C LYS A 325 17.75 28.25 8.11
#